data_AF-A0A951EJL7-F1
#
_entry.id   AF-A0A951EJL7-F1
#
_cell.length_a   1.000
_cell.length_b   1.000
_cell.length_c   1.000
_cell.angle_alpha   90.00
_cell.angle_beta   90.00
_cell.angle_gamma   90.00
#
_symmetry.space_group_name_H-M   'P 1'
#
loop_
_entity.id
_entity.type
_entity.pdbx_description
1 polymer ?
#
loop_
_entity_poly.entity_id
_entity_poly.type
_entity_poly.pdbx_seq_one_letter_code
_entity_poly.pdbx_strand_id
1 'polypeptide(L)'
;PAAPPHPPAGAPGPGPTVSFARSGLDVPWNPAYQSLLEFAEACDVPVKWSCRTGVCHTCECALIGGSVRYDPEPLEPPAEGNVLICCARPATEVWMDL
;
A
#
# COMPACT_ATOMS: atom_id res chain seq x y z
N PRO A 1 9.67 -16.77 11.09
CA PRO A 1 10.09 -16.30 9.75
C PRO A 1 8.84 -15.76 9.06
N ALA A 2 8.91 -14.57 8.46
CA ALA A 2 7.77 -14.07 7.67
C ALA A 2 7.60 -14.97 6.43
N ALA A 3 6.35 -15.17 6.01
CA ALA A 3 6.08 -15.89 4.78
C ALA A 3 6.66 -15.10 3.58
N PRO A 4 6.99 -15.75 2.46
CA PRO A 4 7.35 -15.02 1.25
C PRO A 4 6.12 -14.23 0.75
N PRO A 5 6.32 -13.07 0.09
CA PRO A 5 5.23 -12.29 -0.48
C PRO A 5 4.31 -13.14 -1.37
N HIS A 6 3.00 -12.99 -1.20
CA HIS A 6 1.99 -13.74 -1.94
C HIS A 6 0.70 -12.92 -2.13
N PRO A 7 -0.18 -13.29 -3.09
CA PRO A 7 -1.50 -12.68 -3.17
C PRO A 7 -2.32 -12.93 -1.89
N PRO A 8 -3.18 -12.00 -1.47
CA PRO A 8 -4.00 -12.15 -0.28
C PRO A 8 -5.00 -13.30 -0.46
N ALA A 9 -5.39 -13.92 0.65
CA ALA A 9 -6.35 -15.01 0.63
C ALA A 9 -7.75 -14.55 0.14
N GLY A 10 -8.40 -15.38 -0.67
CA GLY A 10 -9.74 -15.11 -1.21
C GLY A 10 -9.74 -14.79 -2.69
N ALA A 11 -10.89 -14.30 -3.18
CA ALA A 11 -11.01 -13.89 -4.57
C ALA A 11 -10.28 -12.55 -4.79
N PRO A 12 -9.63 -12.35 -5.96
CA PRO A 12 -9.07 -11.06 -6.33
C PRO A 12 -10.12 -9.95 -6.25
N GLY A 13 -9.70 -8.77 -5.80
CA GLY A 13 -10.59 -7.62 -5.75
C GLY A 13 -10.91 -7.08 -7.15
N PRO A 14 -12.03 -6.34 -7.29
CA PRO A 14 -12.40 -5.70 -8.56
C PRO A 14 -11.66 -4.39 -8.83
N GLY A 15 -10.77 -3.96 -7.93
CA GLY A 15 -10.11 -2.66 -7.97
C GLY A 15 -8.89 -2.63 -8.90
N PRO A 16 -8.21 -1.47 -8.96
CA PRO A 16 -6.98 -1.33 -9.75
C PRO A 16 -5.86 -2.23 -9.25
N THR A 17 -4.90 -2.55 -10.12
CA THR A 17 -3.71 -3.32 -9.75
C THR A 17 -2.84 -2.52 -8.78
N VAL A 18 -2.35 -3.20 -7.75
CA VAL A 18 -1.31 -2.72 -6.84
C VAL A 18 -0.07 -3.58 -7.06
N SER A 19 1.03 -2.96 -7.47
CA SER A 19 2.30 -3.65 -7.62
C SER A 19 3.27 -3.28 -6.51
N PHE A 20 3.82 -4.32 -5.90
CA PHE A 20 4.93 -4.27 -4.97
C PHE A 20 6.20 -4.63 -5.76
N ALA A 21 6.89 -3.60 -6.27
CA ALA A 21 7.96 -3.76 -7.27
C ALA A 21 9.17 -4.57 -6.79
N ARG A 22 9.58 -4.43 -5.52
CA ARG A 22 10.70 -5.20 -4.93
C ARG A 22 10.29 -6.61 -4.56
N SER A 23 9.02 -6.79 -4.21
CA SER A 23 8.42 -8.10 -3.94
C SER A 23 8.07 -8.87 -5.21
N GLY A 24 8.02 -8.20 -6.37
CA GLY A 24 7.66 -8.81 -7.66
C GLY A 24 6.21 -9.30 -7.68
N LEU A 25 5.32 -8.61 -6.96
CA LEU A 25 3.95 -9.04 -6.72
C LEU A 25 2.95 -8.01 -7.22
N ASP A 26 2.09 -8.43 -8.15
CA ASP A 26 0.99 -7.65 -8.70
C ASP A 26 -0.34 -8.25 -8.27
N VAL A 27 -1.17 -7.47 -7.55
CA VAL A 27 -2.46 -7.96 -7.05
C VAL A 27 -3.56 -6.91 -7.28
N PRO A 28 -4.72 -7.32 -7.83
CA PRO A 28 -5.90 -6.46 -7.89
C PRO A 28 -6.36 -6.03 -6.50
N TRP A 29 -6.53 -4.72 -6.31
CA TRP A 29 -7.00 -4.13 -5.06
C TRP A 29 -8.37 -4.67 -4.65
N ASN A 30 -8.47 -5.10 -3.39
CA ASN A 30 -9.73 -5.51 -2.78
C ASN A 30 -10.23 -4.43 -1.80
N PRO A 31 -11.40 -3.81 -2.05
CA PRO A 31 -11.99 -2.80 -1.15
C PRO A 31 -12.31 -3.28 0.27
N ALA A 32 -12.19 -4.59 0.55
CA ALA A 32 -12.24 -5.11 1.92
C ALA A 32 -11.12 -4.55 2.81
N TYR A 33 -9.97 -4.20 2.23
CA TYR A 33 -8.85 -3.58 2.94
C TYR A 33 -9.04 -2.07 3.03
N GLN A 34 -8.73 -1.50 4.20
CA GLN A 34 -8.94 -0.09 4.46
C GLN A 34 -7.78 0.79 4.00
N SER A 35 -6.59 0.21 3.83
CA SER A 35 -5.38 0.93 3.39
C SER A 35 -4.42 0.03 2.61
N LEU A 36 -3.53 0.65 1.81
CA LEU A 36 -2.44 -0.03 1.12
C LEU A 36 -1.51 -0.77 2.11
N LEU A 37 -1.39 -0.28 3.35
CA LEU A 37 -0.68 -0.99 4.42
C LEU A 37 -1.34 -2.32 4.75
N GLU A 38 -2.65 -2.33 5.06
CA GLU A 38 -3.34 -3.58 5.39
C GLU A 38 -3.28 -4.60 4.25
N PHE A 39 -3.33 -4.10 3.02
CA PHE A 39 -3.19 -4.93 1.83
C PHE A 39 -1.79 -5.52 1.69
N ALA A 40 -0.74 -4.71 1.93
CA ALA A 40 0.64 -5.19 1.96
C ALA A 40 0.86 -6.24 3.06
N GLU A 41 0.30 -6.02 4.26
CA GLU A 41 0.34 -6.99 5.36
C GLU A 41 -0.33 -8.31 4.99
N ALA A 42 -1.50 -8.27 4.32
CA ALA A 42 -2.20 -9.47 3.86
C ALA A 42 -1.49 -10.21 2.72
N CYS A 43 -0.55 -9.54 2.05
CA CYS A 43 0.32 -10.12 1.04
C CYS A 43 1.67 -10.59 1.60
N ASP A 44 1.89 -10.50 2.92
CA ASP A 44 3.19 -10.74 3.56
C ASP A 44 4.34 -9.90 2.94
N VAL A 45 4.03 -8.72 2.41
CA VAL A 45 5.01 -7.78 1.86
C VAL A 45 5.70 -7.02 3.01
N PRO A 46 7.04 -7.03 3.09
CA PRO A 46 7.76 -6.35 4.15
C PRO A 46 7.56 -4.83 4.12
N VAL A 47 6.97 -4.29 5.18
CA VAL A 47 6.67 -2.86 5.30
C VAL A 47 7.10 -2.34 6.66
N LYS A 48 7.59 -1.10 6.70
CA LYS A 48 7.81 -0.38 7.96
C LYS A 48 6.54 0.40 8.29
N TRP A 49 6.09 0.40 9.53
CA TRP A 49 4.93 1.20 9.95
C TRP A 49 4.96 1.41 11.47
N SER A 50 4.15 2.36 11.96
CA SER A 50 3.96 2.58 13.39
C SER A 50 2.56 3.14 13.71
N CYS A 51 2.28 4.42 13.40
CA CYS A 51 1.05 5.09 13.87
C CYS A 51 -0.26 4.67 13.19
N ARG A 52 -0.22 4.18 11.94
CA ARG A 52 -1.38 3.88 11.08
C ARG A 52 -2.34 5.05 10.80
N THR A 53 -1.95 6.28 11.08
CA THR A 53 -2.80 7.48 10.97
C THR A 53 -2.19 8.59 10.11
N GLY A 54 -1.11 8.31 9.38
CA GLY A 54 -0.48 9.31 8.52
C GLY A 54 0.25 10.45 9.26
N VAL A 55 0.82 10.16 10.44
CA VAL A 55 1.51 11.17 11.28
C VAL A 55 3.00 10.88 11.48
N CYS A 56 3.40 9.61 11.62
CA CYS A 56 4.80 9.27 11.95
C CYS A 56 5.73 9.10 10.74
N HIS A 57 5.19 9.08 9.52
CA HIS A 57 5.91 8.84 8.26
C HIS A 57 6.72 7.54 8.17
N THR A 58 6.61 6.63 9.15
CA THR A 58 7.33 5.35 9.14
C THR A 58 6.87 4.42 8.01
N CYS A 59 5.62 4.58 7.55
CA CYS A 59 5.05 3.84 6.42
C CYS A 59 5.29 4.50 5.06
N GLU A 60 6.17 5.49 4.99
CA GLU A 60 6.45 6.17 3.73
C GLU A 60 7.26 5.26 2.79
N CYS A 61 6.82 5.16 1.53
CA CYS A 61 7.56 4.49 0.47
C CYS A 61 7.44 5.27 -0.85
N ALA A 62 8.33 4.99 -1.80
CA ALA A 62 8.26 5.62 -3.12
C ALA A 62 7.04 5.11 -3.90
N LEU A 63 6.31 6.05 -4.51
CA LEU A 63 5.25 5.79 -5.48
C LEU A 63 5.86 5.94 -6.88
N ILE A 64 6.23 4.82 -7.49
CA ILE A 64 6.86 4.75 -8.80
C ILE A 64 5.89 5.23 -9.89
N GLY A 65 4.60 4.95 -9.73
CA GLY A 65 3.57 5.35 -10.67
C GLY A 65 2.16 5.20 -10.11
N GLY A 66 1.22 5.89 -10.75
CA GLY A 66 -0.18 5.87 -10.36
C GLY A 66 -0.59 7.02 -9.45
N SER A 67 -1.75 6.86 -8.81
CA SER A 67 -2.28 7.82 -7.85
C SER A 67 -3.06 7.14 -6.75
N VAL A 68 -3.01 7.77 -5.57
CA VAL A 68 -3.71 7.34 -4.37
C VAL A 68 -4.67 8.44 -3.90
N ARG A 69 -5.61 8.07 -3.04
CA ARG A 69 -6.40 8.98 -2.20
C ARG A 69 -6.13 8.64 -0.75
N TYR A 70 -6.18 9.64 0.13
CA TYR A 70 -6.03 9.44 1.56
C TYR A 70 -7.39 9.37 2.25
N ASP A 71 -7.52 8.45 3.20
CA ASP A 71 -8.68 8.31 4.09
C ASP A 71 -8.23 7.63 5.40
N PRO A 72 -7.99 8.39 6.49
CA PRO A 72 -8.10 9.85 6.60
C PRO A 72 -6.96 10.61 5.89
N GLU A 73 -7.15 11.90 5.66
CA GLU A 73 -6.07 12.79 5.19
C GLU A 73 -4.92 12.82 6.22
N PRO A 74 -3.66 12.62 5.80
CA PRO A 74 -2.52 12.74 6.69
C PRO A 74 -2.35 14.16 7.22
N LEU A 75 -1.68 14.30 8.35
CA LEU A 75 -1.43 15.61 8.96
C LEU A 75 -0.49 16.47 8.08
N GLU A 76 0.54 15.83 7.54
CA GLU A 76 1.48 16.40 6.58
C GLU A 76 1.60 15.46 5.39
N PRO A 77 1.70 16.00 4.15
CA PRO A 77 1.91 15.15 2.98
C PRO A 77 3.30 14.47 3.06
N PRO A 78 3.47 13.28 2.46
CA PRO A 78 4.80 12.68 2.30
C PRO A 78 5.71 13.54 1.42
N ALA A 79 6.99 13.17 1.36
CA ALA A 79 7.89 13.79 0.39
C ALA A 79 7.39 13.60 -1.05
N GLU A 80 7.80 14.51 -1.95
CA GLU A 80 7.44 14.41 -3.36
C GLU A 80 7.89 13.07 -3.95
N GLY A 81 6.98 12.39 -4.66
CA GLY A 81 7.21 11.05 -5.21
C GLY A 81 7.00 9.90 -4.20
N ASN A 82 6.63 10.19 -2.96
CA ASN A 82 6.34 9.18 -1.94
C ASN A 82 4.85 9.12 -1.56
N VAL A 83 4.48 8.06 -0.84
CA VAL A 83 3.12 7.80 -0.35
C VAL A 83 3.14 7.30 1.10
N LEU A 84 2.15 7.72 1.89
CA LEU A 84 1.89 7.18 3.23
C LEU A 84 0.89 6.01 3.14
N ILE A 85 1.38 4.78 2.97
CA ILE A 85 0.52 3.62 2.67
C ILE A 85 -0.49 3.28 3.78
N CYS A 86 -0.28 3.76 5.02
CA CYS A 86 -1.15 3.44 6.14
C CYS A 86 -2.51 4.13 6.14
N CYS A 87 -2.66 5.21 5.39
CA CYS A 87 -3.94 5.91 5.17
C CYS A 87 -4.25 6.09 3.69
N ALA A 88 -3.43 5.54 2.79
CA ALA A 88 -3.64 5.62 1.35
C ALA A 88 -4.50 4.46 0.83
N ARG A 89 -5.33 4.76 -0.17
CA ARG A 89 -6.06 3.81 -1.00
C ARG A 89 -5.75 4.07 -2.48
N PRO A 90 -5.64 3.03 -3.32
CA PRO A 90 -5.36 3.24 -4.73
C PRO A 90 -6.54 3.90 -5.43
N ALA A 91 -6.26 4.99 -6.16
CA ALA A 91 -7.23 5.69 -6.99
C ALA A 91 -7.19 5.19 -8.44
N THR A 92 -6.02 4.77 -8.87
CA THR A 92 -5.69 4.15 -10.16
C THR A 92 -4.78 2.95 -9.92
N GLU A 93 -4.26 2.33 -10.97
CA GLU A 93 -3.16 1.38 -10.85
C GLU A 93 -1.96 2.05 -10.19
N VAL A 94 -1.37 1.41 -9.19
CA VAL A 94 -0.26 1.97 -8.41
C VAL A 94 0.92 1.02 -8.36
N TRP A 95 2.12 1.59 -8.51
CA TRP A 95 3.39 0.90 -8.39
C TRP A 95 4.19 1.47 -7.23
N MET A 96 4.49 0.63 -6.23
CA MET A 96 5.20 1.03 -5.01
C MET A 96 6.54 0.30 -4.90
N ASP A 97 7.55 0.97 -4.36
CA ASP A 97 8.89 0.39 -4.13
C ASP A 97 8.94 -0.50 -2.88
N LEU A 98 8.15 -1.59 -2.89
CA LEU A 98 7.95 -2.55 -1.80
C LEU A 98 8.04 -3.99 -2.29
#